data_AF-A0A7K2WH60-F1
#
_entry.id   AF-A0A7K2WH60-F1
#
_cell.length_a   1.000
_cell.length_b   1.000
_cell.length_c   1.000
_cell.angle_alpha   90.00
_cell.angle_beta   90.00
_cell.angle_gamma   90.00
#
_symmetry.space_group_name_H-M   'P 1'
#
loop_
_entity.id
_entity.type
_entity.pdbx_description
1 polymer ?
#
loop_
_entity_poly.entity_id
_entity_poly.type
_entity_poly.pdbx_seq_one_letter_code
_entity_poly.pdbx_strand_id
1 'polypeptide(L)'
;MVSAVPECGGPGDLPAPRIVTDLAHGGRWTSLTAGGREWLWHRDEPRRAGVGPGDPFADAGGLEECVPTVRGTPDHGDAWSRPWRRAGEEESVDCPDFRLTRRVSAGAGRTVVDYRLTAAPGYRFLWAAHALLEVSGRARAVMTGG
;
A
#
# COMPACT_ATOMS: atom_id res chain seq x y z
N MET A 1 0.72 44.65 -19.88
CA MET A 1 0.88 43.78 -18.69
C MET A 1 0.90 42.36 -19.18
N VAL A 2 2.08 41.78 -19.42
CA VAL A 2 2.21 40.41 -19.93
C VAL A 2 2.32 39.50 -18.72
N SER A 3 1.34 38.62 -18.55
CA SER A 3 1.32 37.60 -17.50
C SER A 3 2.41 36.58 -17.82
N ALA A 4 3.35 36.39 -16.89
CA ALA A 4 4.37 35.36 -17.01
C ALA A 4 3.71 33.97 -16.92
N VAL A 5 4.03 33.11 -17.89
CA VAL A 5 3.72 31.69 -17.85
C VAL A 5 4.67 31.05 -16.83
N PRO A 6 4.21 30.26 -15.85
CA PRO A 6 5.12 29.63 -14.91
C PRO A 6 5.96 28.59 -15.65
N GLU A 7 7.28 28.71 -15.52
CA GLU A 7 8.22 27.75 -16.10
C GLU A 7 8.01 26.36 -15.48
N CYS A 8 8.00 25.32 -16.31
CA CYS A 8 8.01 23.94 -15.84
C CYS A 8 9.31 23.71 -15.06
N GLY A 9 9.19 23.46 -13.75
CA GLY A 9 10.30 23.06 -12.89
C GLY A 9 11.03 21.83 -13.46
N GLY A 10 12.36 21.83 -13.34
CA GLY A 10 13.21 20.76 -13.85
C GLY A 10 12.89 19.39 -13.25
N PRO A 11 13.48 18.30 -13.77
CA PRO A 11 13.19 16.91 -13.40
C PRO A 11 13.45 16.54 -11.93
N GLY A 12 13.89 17.47 -11.09
CA GLY A 12 14.08 17.30 -9.63
C GLY A 12 12.97 17.91 -8.76
N ASP A 13 11.93 18.52 -9.34
CA ASP A 13 10.98 19.38 -8.58
C ASP A 13 9.56 18.80 -8.49
N LEU A 14 9.34 17.56 -8.93
CA LEU A 14 8.04 16.92 -8.74
C LEU A 14 7.85 16.57 -7.25
N PRO A 15 6.68 16.88 -6.66
CA PRO A 15 6.39 16.48 -5.30
C PRO A 15 6.38 14.95 -5.21
N ALA A 16 6.92 14.43 -4.10
CA ALA A 16 6.91 13.00 -3.84
C ALA A 16 5.47 12.45 -3.79
N PRO A 17 5.22 11.22 -4.29
CA PRO A 17 3.91 10.59 -4.19
C PRO A 17 3.39 10.55 -2.75
N ARG A 18 2.14 10.93 -2.53
CA ARG A 18 1.54 10.92 -1.20
C ARG A 18 0.73 9.64 -0.98
N ILE A 19 1.00 8.94 0.14
CA ILE A 19 0.25 7.76 0.55
C ILE A 19 -0.67 8.11 1.72
N VAL A 20 -1.90 7.58 1.72
CA VAL A 20 -2.80 7.57 2.88
C VAL A 20 -3.11 6.13 3.25
N THR A 21 -3.10 5.85 4.55
CA THR A 21 -3.27 4.50 5.09
C THR A 21 -4.47 4.44 6.04
N ASP A 22 -5.27 3.39 5.94
CA ASP A 22 -6.28 3.02 6.93
C ASP A 22 -5.72 1.97 7.87
N LEU A 23 -5.25 2.43 9.04
CA LEU A 23 -4.67 1.54 10.04
C LEU A 23 -5.71 0.68 10.74
N ALA A 24 -6.98 1.09 10.80
CA ALA A 24 -8.00 0.31 11.49
C ALA A 24 -8.36 -0.96 10.71
N HIS A 25 -8.28 -0.91 9.38
CA HIS A 25 -8.70 -2.00 8.50
C HIS A 25 -7.55 -2.49 7.63
N GLY A 26 -6.54 -3.13 8.23
CA GLY A 26 -5.49 -3.82 7.48
C GLY A 26 -4.25 -3.01 7.17
N GLY A 27 -4.16 -1.76 7.61
CA GLY A 27 -3.08 -0.88 7.17
C GLY A 27 -3.17 -0.53 5.69
N ARG A 28 -4.30 -0.78 5.04
CA ARG A 28 -4.50 -0.61 3.60
C ARG A 28 -4.13 0.79 3.14
N TRP A 29 -3.46 0.91 1.99
CA TRP A 29 -3.30 2.22 1.37
C TRP A 29 -4.60 2.58 0.67
N THR A 30 -5.26 3.63 1.16
CA THR A 30 -6.52 4.12 0.60
C THR A 30 -6.31 5.18 -0.48
N SER A 31 -5.10 5.72 -0.60
CA SER A 31 -4.76 6.70 -1.63
C SER A 31 -3.27 6.63 -1.95
N LEU A 32 -2.94 6.78 -3.23
CA LEU A 32 -1.61 7.09 -3.76
C LEU A 32 -1.76 8.24 -4.75
N THR A 33 -1.49 9.47 -4.31
CA THR A 33 -1.58 10.65 -5.16
C THR A 33 -0.21 11.05 -5.70
N ALA A 34 -0.08 11.19 -7.03
CA ALA A 34 1.13 11.68 -7.68
C ALA A 34 0.78 12.36 -9.02
N GLY A 35 1.52 13.40 -9.41
CA GLY A 35 1.28 14.11 -10.68
C GLY A 35 -0.13 14.72 -10.78
N GLY A 36 -0.70 15.13 -9.64
CA GLY A 36 -2.03 15.76 -9.58
C GLY A 36 -3.22 14.80 -9.73
N ARG A 37 -3.01 13.47 -9.63
CA ARG A 37 -4.10 12.49 -9.70
C ARG A 37 -3.97 11.38 -8.65
N GLU A 38 -5.10 10.76 -8.33
CA GLU A 38 -5.18 9.48 -7.63
C GLU A 38 -4.78 8.33 -8.57
N TRP A 39 -4.03 7.36 -8.05
CA TRP A 39 -3.54 6.19 -8.78
C TRP A 39 -4.15 4.88 -8.32
N LEU A 40 -4.76 4.81 -7.13
CA LEU A 40 -5.41 3.61 -6.63
C LEU A 40 -6.90 3.62 -6.99
N TRP A 41 -7.35 2.52 -7.59
CA TRP A 41 -8.77 2.25 -7.76
C TRP A 41 -9.37 1.86 -6.40
N HIS A 42 -10.61 2.26 -6.15
CA HIS A 42 -11.35 1.89 -4.94
C HIS A 42 -12.83 1.65 -5.25
N ARG A 43 -13.47 0.85 -4.39
CA ARG A 43 -14.93 0.72 -4.33
C ARG A 43 -15.41 0.62 -2.89
N ASP A 44 -16.70 0.83 -2.71
CA ASP A 44 -17.34 0.46 -1.45
C ASP A 44 -17.34 -1.08 -1.31
N GLU A 45 -16.83 -1.56 -0.18
CA GLU A 45 -16.87 -2.97 0.22
C GLU A 45 -17.39 -3.06 1.66
N PRO A 46 -18.71 -3.29 1.84
CA PRO A 46 -19.35 -3.23 3.15
C PRO A 46 -18.80 -4.23 4.17
N ARG A 47 -18.24 -5.36 3.72
CA ARG A 47 -17.64 -6.36 4.62
C ARG A 47 -16.42 -5.82 5.34
N ARG A 48 -15.74 -4.80 4.78
CA ARG A 48 -14.42 -4.36 5.22
C ARG A 48 -14.38 -3.91 6.69
N ALA A 49 -15.47 -3.34 7.20
CA ALA A 49 -15.53 -2.88 8.59
C ALA A 49 -15.52 -4.03 9.62
N GLY A 50 -15.87 -5.26 9.20
CA GLY A 50 -16.07 -6.40 10.09
C GLY A 50 -15.20 -7.62 9.81
N VAL A 51 -14.33 -7.59 8.79
CA VAL A 51 -13.45 -8.72 8.48
C VAL A 51 -12.38 -8.93 9.55
N GLY A 52 -12.11 -10.19 9.83
CA GLY A 52 -11.04 -10.64 10.71
C GLY A 52 -10.08 -11.63 10.03
N PRO A 53 -9.05 -12.08 10.76
CA PRO A 53 -8.14 -13.12 10.27
C PRO A 53 -8.89 -14.40 9.90
N GLY A 54 -8.62 -14.94 8.71
CA GLY A 54 -9.27 -16.15 8.21
C GLY A 54 -10.47 -15.92 7.30
N ASP A 55 -11.06 -14.72 7.32
CA ASP A 55 -12.22 -14.40 6.48
C ASP A 55 -11.87 -14.32 4.99
N PRO A 56 -12.86 -14.54 4.09
CA PRO A 56 -12.66 -14.30 2.67
C PRO A 56 -12.27 -12.85 2.38
N PHE A 57 -11.32 -12.66 1.46
CA PHE A 57 -10.81 -11.35 1.10
C PHE A 57 -11.94 -10.36 0.74
N ALA A 58 -11.94 -9.21 1.42
CA ALA A 58 -12.88 -8.11 1.20
C ALA A 58 -12.18 -7.01 0.41
N ASP A 59 -12.17 -7.18 -0.90
CA ASP A 59 -11.50 -6.30 -1.86
C ASP A 59 -12.28 -4.98 -2.03
N ALA A 60 -11.73 -3.91 -1.45
CA ALA A 60 -12.21 -2.54 -1.64
C ALA A 60 -11.28 -1.70 -2.54
N GLY A 61 -10.31 -2.32 -3.22
CA GLY A 61 -9.23 -1.62 -3.89
C GLY A 61 -8.19 -1.04 -2.95
N GLY A 62 -7.42 -0.08 -3.44
CA GLY A 62 -6.23 0.41 -2.75
C GLY A 62 -5.01 -0.50 -2.96
N LEU A 63 -4.15 -0.54 -1.94
CA LEU A 63 -3.03 -1.49 -1.84
C LEU A 63 -3.10 -2.20 -0.50
N GLU A 64 -3.05 -3.53 -0.55
CA GLU A 64 -2.97 -4.40 0.63
C GLU A 64 -1.61 -5.08 0.72
N GLU A 65 -1.09 -5.21 1.94
CA GLU A 65 0.02 -6.10 2.21
C GLU A 65 -0.46 -7.54 2.46
N CYS A 66 -0.26 -8.41 1.47
CA CYS A 66 -0.51 -9.84 1.59
C CYS A 66 0.71 -10.54 2.17
N VAL A 67 0.60 -10.95 3.44
CA VAL A 67 1.64 -11.64 4.20
C VAL A 67 0.96 -12.52 5.25
N PRO A 68 1.39 -13.78 5.43
CA PRO A 68 2.62 -14.40 4.91
C PRO A 68 2.45 -15.13 3.57
N THR A 69 1.30 -15.01 2.91
CA THR A 69 0.98 -15.82 1.73
C THR A 69 0.01 -15.12 0.79
N VAL A 70 0.02 -15.54 -0.48
CA VAL A 70 -1.03 -15.28 -1.48
C VAL A 70 -1.47 -16.65 -2.00
N ARG A 71 -2.77 -16.90 -2.10
CA ARG A 71 -3.36 -18.22 -2.38
C ARG A 71 -2.96 -19.32 -1.39
N GLY A 72 -2.61 -18.94 -0.16
CA GLY A 72 -2.42 -19.87 0.95
C GLY A 72 -3.70 -20.06 1.76
N THR A 73 -3.56 -20.54 2.98
CA THR A 73 -4.67 -20.65 3.94
C THR A 73 -4.32 -19.87 5.21
N PRO A 74 -5.01 -18.75 5.51
CA PRO A 74 -6.02 -18.09 4.68
C PRO A 74 -5.43 -17.42 3.43
N ASP A 75 -6.27 -17.19 2.43
CA ASP A 75 -5.86 -16.45 1.24
C ASP A 75 -5.53 -14.99 1.62
N HIS A 76 -4.58 -14.37 0.91
CA HIS A 76 -4.03 -13.03 1.17
C HIS A 76 -3.35 -12.85 2.55
N GLY A 77 -3.25 -13.92 3.34
CA GLY A 77 -2.56 -13.93 4.62
C GLY A 77 -3.32 -13.22 5.74
N ASP A 78 -2.58 -12.79 6.76
CA ASP A 78 -3.11 -12.37 8.05
C ASP A 78 -3.14 -10.84 8.24
N ALA A 79 -2.24 -10.11 7.59
CA ALA A 79 -2.05 -8.69 7.90
C ALA A 79 -3.20 -7.80 7.39
N TRP A 80 -3.80 -8.13 6.24
CA TRP A 80 -4.78 -7.30 5.54
C TRP A 80 -6.10 -7.09 6.30
N SER A 81 -6.44 -7.98 7.23
CA SER A 81 -7.67 -7.92 8.02
C SER A 81 -7.44 -7.51 9.47
N ARG A 82 -6.19 -7.26 9.88
CA ARG A 82 -5.85 -6.86 11.24
C ARG A 82 -5.70 -5.34 11.36
N PRO A 83 -6.03 -4.74 12.52
CA PRO A 83 -5.69 -3.36 12.78
C PRO A 83 -4.17 -3.21 12.97
N TRP A 84 -3.63 -2.17 12.36
CA TRP A 84 -2.25 -1.72 12.52
C TRP A 84 -2.19 -0.62 13.58
N ARG A 85 -1.00 -0.40 14.13
CA ARG A 85 -0.71 0.64 15.11
C ARG A 85 0.38 1.54 14.57
N ARG A 86 0.32 2.84 14.87
CA ARG A 86 1.39 3.80 14.55
C ARG A 86 2.14 4.19 15.82
N ALA A 87 3.46 4.16 15.77
CA ALA A 87 4.36 4.66 16.80
C ALA A 87 5.48 5.47 16.13
N GLY A 88 5.43 6.81 16.28
CA GLY A 88 6.31 7.70 15.54
C GLY A 88 6.09 7.56 14.02
N GLU A 89 7.16 7.28 13.28
CA GLU A 89 7.14 7.08 11.83
C GLU A 89 6.86 5.62 11.41
N GLU A 90 6.78 4.70 12.37
CA GLU A 90 6.55 3.29 12.09
C GLU A 90 5.07 2.92 12.24
N GLU A 91 4.60 2.08 11.32
CA GLU A 91 3.32 1.40 11.40
C GLU A 91 3.57 -0.10 11.52
N SER A 92 2.84 -0.78 12.39
CA SER A 92 3.06 -2.19 12.63
C SER A 92 1.78 -2.97 12.86
N VAL A 93 1.82 -4.24 12.47
CA VAL A 93 0.80 -5.24 12.77
C VAL A 93 1.46 -6.45 13.41
N ASP A 94 0.84 -6.93 14.48
CA ASP A 94 1.23 -8.15 15.18
C ASP A 94 0.33 -9.29 14.70
N CYS A 95 0.94 -10.32 14.13
CA CYS A 95 0.32 -11.58 13.75
C CYS A 95 0.79 -12.69 14.71
N PRO A 96 0.14 -13.87 14.75
CA PRO A 96 0.52 -14.94 15.67
C PRO A 96 2.00 -15.37 15.56
N ASP A 97 2.52 -15.46 14.34
CA ASP A 97 3.86 -16.01 14.08
C ASP A 97 4.91 -14.97 13.68
N PHE A 98 4.49 -13.74 13.40
CA PHE A 98 5.37 -12.68 12.95
C PHE A 98 4.84 -11.29 13.29
N ARG A 99 5.74 -10.33 13.31
CA ARG A 99 5.41 -8.91 13.30
C ARG A 99 5.88 -8.29 11.99
N LEU A 100 5.00 -7.56 11.33
CA LEU A 100 5.36 -6.70 10.21
C LEU A 100 5.40 -5.25 10.68
N THR A 101 6.47 -4.55 10.33
CA THR A 101 6.63 -3.11 10.53
C THR A 101 6.91 -2.47 9.17
N ARG A 102 6.34 -1.29 8.92
CA ARG A 102 6.67 -0.48 7.76
C ARG A 102 6.94 0.97 8.15
N ARG A 103 7.77 1.64 7.36
CA ARG A 103 8.02 3.08 7.45
C ARG A 103 7.86 3.71 6.08
N VAL A 104 7.00 4.72 5.98
CA VAL A 104 6.75 5.46 4.75
C VAL A 104 7.56 6.76 4.81
N SER A 105 8.48 6.95 3.86
CA SER A 105 9.31 8.15 3.78
C SER A 105 9.20 8.80 2.40
N ALA A 106 8.98 10.12 2.38
CA ALA A 106 8.83 10.90 1.15
C ALA A 106 9.97 11.92 1.05
N GLY A 107 10.59 12.04 -0.11
CA GLY A 107 11.66 13.00 -0.36
C GLY A 107 12.26 12.87 -1.77
N ALA A 108 12.85 13.94 -2.31
CA ALA A 108 13.47 13.96 -3.64
C ALA A 108 12.57 13.38 -4.76
N GLY A 109 11.28 13.76 -4.76
CA GLY A 109 10.31 13.31 -5.76
C GLY A 109 9.92 11.83 -5.69
N ARG A 110 10.34 11.10 -4.66
CA ARG A 110 10.02 9.68 -4.45
C ARG A 110 9.41 9.43 -3.08
N THR A 111 8.65 8.36 -2.99
CA THR A 111 8.15 7.81 -1.73
C THR A 111 8.59 6.37 -1.63
N VAL A 112 9.23 6.05 -0.52
CA VAL A 112 9.82 4.75 -0.22
C VAL A 112 9.09 4.17 0.98
N VAL A 113 8.71 2.89 0.87
CA VAL A 113 8.15 2.14 1.99
C VAL A 113 9.09 1.02 2.33
N ASP A 114 9.76 1.16 3.48
CA ASP A 114 10.63 0.13 4.02
C ASP A 114 9.81 -0.84 4.86
N TYR A 115 10.04 -2.13 4.69
CA TYR A 115 9.38 -3.18 5.46
C TYR A 115 10.41 -3.98 6.26
N ARG A 116 10.04 -4.32 7.49
CA ARG A 116 10.76 -5.30 8.31
C ARG A 116 9.78 -6.31 8.89
N LEU A 117 10.01 -7.57 8.57
CA LEU A 117 9.32 -8.71 9.16
C LEU A 117 10.22 -9.35 10.23
N THR A 118 9.66 -9.64 11.40
CA THR A 118 10.35 -10.36 12.49
C THR A 118 9.54 -11.59 12.87
N ALA A 119 10.19 -12.75 12.88
CA ALA A 119 9.57 -14.05 13.16
C ALA A 119 10.61 -15.02 13.75
N ALA A 120 10.16 -16.19 14.19
CA ALA A 120 11.06 -17.25 14.62
C ALA A 120 12.00 -17.71 13.47
N PRO A 121 13.24 -18.15 13.77
CA PRO A 121 14.15 -18.68 12.75
C PRO A 121 13.51 -19.81 11.93
N GLY A 122 13.70 -19.77 10.62
CA GLY A 122 13.12 -20.75 9.69
C GLY A 122 11.68 -20.44 9.24
N TYR A 123 11.07 -19.35 9.73
CA TYR A 123 9.77 -18.89 9.23
C TYR A 123 9.82 -18.60 7.73
N ARG A 124 8.93 -19.23 6.97
CA ARG A 124 8.80 -19.04 5.53
C ARG A 124 7.62 -18.14 5.26
N PHE A 125 7.83 -17.12 4.44
CA PHE A 125 6.79 -16.17 4.08
C PHE A 125 6.96 -15.71 2.64
N LEU A 126 5.87 -15.21 2.09
CA LEU A 126 5.82 -14.35 0.93
C LEU A 126 5.26 -13.00 1.39
N TRP A 127 5.76 -11.94 0.77
CA TRP A 127 5.19 -10.61 0.86
C TRP A 127 4.81 -10.17 -0.55
N ALA A 128 3.59 -9.69 -0.72
CA ALA A 128 3.14 -9.08 -1.96
C ALA A 128 2.30 -7.84 -1.66
N ALA A 129 2.50 -6.80 -2.46
CA ALA A 129 1.60 -5.67 -2.53
C ALA A 129 0.48 -5.97 -3.53
N HIS A 130 -0.74 -6.17 -3.05
CA HIS A 130 -1.91 -6.34 -3.89
C HIS A 130 -2.51 -4.97 -4.23
N ALA A 131 -1.92 -4.28 -5.20
CA ALA A 131 -2.33 -2.94 -5.61
C ALA A 131 -3.34 -2.98 -6.77
N LEU A 132 -4.45 -2.27 -6.63
CA LEU A 132 -5.41 -2.02 -7.73
C LEU A 132 -5.24 -0.60 -8.25
N LEU A 133 -4.86 -0.46 -9.52
CA LEU A 133 -4.57 0.83 -10.15
C LEU A 133 -5.80 1.42 -10.85
N GLU A 134 -6.03 2.72 -10.66
CA GLU A 134 -7.02 3.50 -11.38
C GLU A 134 -6.50 3.81 -12.80
N VAL A 135 -6.96 3.03 -13.77
CA VAL A 135 -6.52 3.11 -15.17
C VAL A 135 -7.70 3.25 -16.13
N SER A 136 -7.48 3.98 -17.22
CA SER A 136 -8.46 4.05 -18.30
C SER A 136 -8.38 2.83 -19.23
N GLY A 137 -9.42 2.60 -20.04
CA GLY A 137 -9.41 1.58 -21.09
C GLY A 137 -8.36 1.78 -22.19
N ARG A 138 -7.62 2.90 -22.19
CA ARG A 138 -6.50 3.16 -23.12
C ARG A 138 -5.14 2.92 -22.47
N ALA A 139 -5.09 2.62 -21.17
CA ALA A 139 -3.84 2.39 -20.46
C ALA A 139 -3.13 1.13 -21.00
N ARG A 140 -1.80 1.13 -20.90
CA ARG A 140 -0.96 -0.01 -21.25
C ARG A 140 -0.08 -0.33 -20.06
N ALA A 141 -0.13 -1.58 -19.61
CA ALA A 141 0.85 -2.11 -18.68
C ALA A 141 2.09 -2.58 -19.46
N VAL A 142 3.26 -2.10 -19.06
CA VAL A 142 4.53 -2.51 -19.65
C VAL A 142 5.36 -3.10 -18.53
N MET A 143 5.80 -4.34 -18.72
CA MET A 143 6.77 -5.00 -17.83
C MET A 143 8.15 -4.77 -18.44
N THR A 144 9.00 -4.01 -17.77
CA THR A 144 10.43 -3.99 -18.10
C THR A 144 11.07 -5.21 -17.44
N GLY A 145 11.79 -6.02 -18.22
CA GLY A 145 12.56 -7.15 -17.68
C GLY A 145 13.50 -6.67 -16.57
N GLY A 146 13.59 -7.46 -15.50
CA GLY A 146 14.50 -7.22 -14.39
C GLY A 146 15.96 -7.49 -14.74
#